data_AF-A0A699YA46-F1
#
_entry.id   AF-A0A699YA46-F1
#
_cell.length_a   1.000
_cell.length_b   1.000
_cell.length_c   1.000
_cell.angle_alpha   90.00
_cell.angle_beta   90.00
_cell.angle_gamma   90.00
#
_symmetry.space_group_name_H-M   'P 1'
#
loop_
_entity.id
_entity.type
_entity.pdbx_description
1 polymer ?
#
loop_
_entity_poly.entity_id
_entity_poly.type
_entity_poly.pdbx_seq_one_letter_code
_entity_poly.pdbx_strand_id
1 'polypeptide(L)'
;MHTSGRAATPRVPLSSPRPVVVHTTQQAILSAAEALDGSGRHFQRDQWQRDSADANAGWGATCVLEGGRLLEKAAANTTVVRGTLSAARAQ
;
A
#
# COMPACT_ATOMS: atom_id res chain seq x y z
N MET A 1 14.94 31.20 -24.17
CA MET A 1 15.38 29.80 -23.97
C MET A 1 14.94 29.39 -22.56
N HIS A 2 13.81 28.68 -22.44
CA HIS A 2 13.27 28.24 -21.16
C HIS A 2 13.62 26.77 -20.94
N THR A 3 14.61 26.48 -20.10
CA THR A 3 14.87 25.13 -19.62
C THR A 3 14.08 24.92 -18.34
N SER A 4 12.90 24.31 -18.45
CA SER A 4 12.16 23.82 -17.29
C SER A 4 12.88 22.60 -16.72
N GLY A 5 13.55 22.78 -15.58
CA GLY A 5 14.17 21.69 -14.83
C GLY A 5 13.09 20.84 -14.16
N ARG A 6 12.86 19.63 -14.68
CA ARG A 6 11.99 18.64 -14.04
C ARG A 6 12.58 18.30 -12.67
N ALA A 7 11.90 18.72 -11.60
CA ALA A 7 12.28 18.40 -10.24
C ALA A 7 12.40 16.87 -10.07
N ALA A 8 13.56 16.40 -9.61
CA ALA A 8 13.80 15.00 -9.35
C ALA A 8 12.85 14.52 -8.24
N THR A 9 12.10 13.46 -8.51
CA THR A 9 11.20 12.84 -7.52
C THR A 9 12.05 12.37 -6.34
N PRO A 10 11.75 12.77 -5.09
CA PRO A 10 12.55 12.38 -3.94
C PRO A 10 12.52 10.85 -3.77
N ARG A 11 13.69 10.20 -3.87
CA ARG A 11 13.85 8.77 -3.53
C ARG A 11 13.78 8.63 -2.02
N VAL A 12 12.68 8.09 -1.51
CA VAL A 12 12.60 7.66 -0.12
C VAL A 12 13.45 6.39 0.04
N PRO A 13 14.42 6.36 0.97
CA PRO A 13 15.20 5.16 1.24
C PRO A 13 14.29 3.99 1.65
N LEU A 14 14.48 2.82 1.04
CA LEU A 14 13.77 1.59 1.40
C LEU A 14 14.15 1.03 2.78
N SER A 15 15.13 1.64 3.46
CA SER A 15 15.63 1.19 4.77
C SER A 15 14.69 1.50 5.94
N SER A 16 13.68 2.35 5.77
CA SER A 16 12.71 2.62 6.84
C SER A 16 11.91 1.35 7.21
N PRO A 17 11.61 1.13 8.51
CA PRO A 17 10.89 -0.06 8.97
C PRO A 17 9.50 -0.17 8.32
N ARG A 18 8.85 0.98 8.06
CA ARG A 18 7.73 1.13 7.14
C ARG A 18 8.13 2.05 5.99
N PRO A 19 8.20 1.58 4.73
CA PRO A 19 8.42 2.48 3.62
C PRO A 19 7.25 3.47 3.57
N VAL A 20 7.53 4.72 3.93
CA VAL A 20 6.53 5.77 4.15
C VAL A 20 5.63 5.96 2.92
N VAL A 21 6.21 5.81 1.72
CA VAL A 21 5.52 6.04 0.44
C VAL A 21 4.34 5.09 0.22
N VAL A 22 4.52 3.78 0.41
CA VAL A 22 3.43 2.80 0.12
C VAL A 22 2.26 2.98 1.07
N HIS A 23 2.52 3.37 2.31
CA HIS A 23 1.47 3.65 3.28
C HIS A 23 0.71 4.93 2.93
N THR A 24 1.42 6.01 2.58
CA THR A 24 0.80 7.29 2.21
C THR A 24 -0.07 7.15 0.95
N THR A 25 0.40 6.43 -0.08
CA THR A 25 -0.39 6.21 -1.30
C THR A 25 -1.64 5.38 -1.02
N GLN A 26 -1.55 4.34 -0.18
CA GLN A 26 -2.73 3.58 0.22
C GLN A 26 -3.76 4.49 0.87
N GLN A 27 -3.36 5.30 1.86
CA GLN A 27 -4.29 6.22 2.53
C GLN A 27 -4.97 7.18 1.54
N ALA A 28 -4.21 7.76 0.61
CA ALA A 28 -4.76 8.66 -0.40
C ALA A 28 -5.83 7.97 -1.29
N ILE A 29 -5.59 6.73 -1.70
CA ILE A 29 -6.55 5.94 -2.49
C ILE A 29 -7.81 5.65 -1.68
N LEU A 30 -7.66 5.20 -0.42
CA LEU A 30 -8.80 4.89 0.45
C LEU A 30 -9.68 6.12 0.67
N SER A 31 -9.08 7.26 1.02
CA SER A 31 -9.84 8.51 1.25
C SER A 31 -10.55 9.00 -0.02
N ALA A 32 -9.91 8.91 -1.18
CA ALA A 32 -10.55 9.28 -2.44
C ALA A 32 -11.72 8.35 -2.77
N ALA A 33 -11.57 7.04 -2.56
CA ALA A 33 -12.61 6.05 -2.82
C ALA A 33 -13.82 6.22 -1.88
N GLU A 34 -13.61 6.47 -0.58
CA GLU A 34 -14.69 6.76 0.37
C GLU A 34 -15.46 8.03 0.00
N ALA A 35 -14.74 9.09 -0.38
CA ALA A 35 -15.34 10.36 -0.78
C ALA A 35 -16.18 10.23 -2.06
N LEU A 36 -15.69 9.46 -3.05
CA LEU A 36 -16.42 9.18 -4.29
C LEU A 36 -17.63 8.27 -4.05
N ASP A 37 -17.52 7.29 -3.14
CA ASP A 37 -18.59 6.36 -2.84
C ASP A 37 -19.78 7.04 -2.16
N GLY A 38 -19.52 7.98 -1.24
CA GLY A 38 -20.55 8.85 -0.64
C GLY A 38 -21.65 8.11 0.12
N SER A 39 -21.47 6.81 0.42
CA SER A 39 -22.44 6.00 1.18
C SER A 39 -22.34 6.17 2.70
N GLY A 40 -21.26 6.80 3.18
CA GLY A 40 -20.90 6.82 4.60
C GLY A 40 -20.21 5.54 5.09
N ARG A 41 -19.91 4.60 4.20
CA ARG A 41 -19.08 3.43 4.53
C ARG A 41 -17.60 3.76 4.48
N HIS A 42 -16.85 3.08 5.33
CA HIS A 42 -15.40 3.23 5.44
C HIS A 42 -14.70 1.89 5.23
N PHE A 43 -13.47 1.95 4.75
CA PHE A 43 -12.61 0.78 4.64
C PHE A 43 -12.31 0.21 6.03
N GLN A 44 -12.61 -1.07 6.21
CA GLN A 44 -12.15 -1.87 7.33
C GLN A 44 -10.69 -2.24 7.10
N ARG A 45 -9.85 -2.00 8.11
CA ARG A 45 -8.41 -2.25 8.02
C ARG A 45 -8.01 -3.47 8.85
N ASP A 46 -7.49 -4.47 8.17
CA ASP A 46 -6.87 -5.65 8.76
C ASP A 46 -5.34 -5.54 8.64
N GLN A 47 -4.66 -5.38 9.77
CA GLN A 47 -3.20 -5.32 9.84
C GLN A 47 -2.65 -6.67 10.26
N TRP A 48 -1.61 -7.13 9.57
CA TRP A 48 -1.01 -8.42 9.85
C TRP A 48 0.51 -8.34 9.76
N GLN A 49 1.16 -9.28 10.45
CA GLN A 49 2.61 -9.44 10.47
C GLN A 49 2.92 -10.95 10.53
N ARG A 50 3.90 -11.38 9.74
CA ARG A 50 4.48 -12.73 9.78
C ARG A 50 5.65 -12.76 10.73
N ASP A 51 5.98 -13.94 11.25
CA ASP A 51 7.09 -14.11 12.16
C ASP A 51 8.40 -13.66 11.48
N SER A 52 9.25 -12.99 12.25
CA SER A 52 10.61 -12.65 11.84
C SER A 52 11.49 -13.86 11.54
N ALA A 53 11.18 -15.03 12.11
CA ALA A 53 11.88 -16.28 11.85
C ALA A 53 11.51 -16.91 10.47
N ASP A 54 10.44 -16.44 9.82
CA ASP A 54 10.03 -16.95 8.53
C ASP A 54 10.95 -16.45 7.39
N ALA A 55 11.27 -17.34 6.45
CA ALA A 55 12.02 -16.98 5.24
C ALA A 55 11.31 -15.94 4.35
N ASN A 56 10.00 -15.73 4.57
CA ASN A 56 9.17 -14.71 3.94
C ASN A 56 8.58 -13.74 4.98
N ALA A 57 9.36 -13.39 6.00
CA ALA A 57 9.01 -12.39 7.00
C ALA A 57 8.49 -11.11 6.34
N GLY A 58 7.55 -10.45 7.00
CA GLY A 58 6.90 -9.29 6.40
C GLY A 58 5.66 -8.87 7.16
N TRP A 59 5.08 -7.79 6.71
CA TRP A 59 3.87 -7.23 7.29
C TRP A 59 3.08 -6.52 6.21
N GLY A 60 1.82 -6.28 6.49
CA GLY A 60 0.94 -5.62 5.55
C GLY A 60 -0.34 -5.13 6.19
N ALA A 61 -1.15 -4.48 5.36
CA ALA A 61 -2.49 -4.08 5.72
C ALA A 61 -3.42 -4.33 4.53
N THR A 62 -4.48 -5.09 4.77
CA THR A 62 -5.59 -5.28 3.84
C THR A 62 -6.70 -4.32 4.25
N CYS A 63 -7.08 -3.40 3.35
CA CYS A 63 -8.21 -2.51 3.57
C CYS A 63 -9.35 -2.92 2.64
N VAL A 64 -10.56 -3.14 3.17
CA VAL A 64 -11.74 -3.58 2.41
C VAL A 64 -12.96 -2.71 2.73
N LEU A 65 -13.68 -2.28 1.70
CA LEU A 65 -14.99 -1.65 1.79
C LEU A 65 -16.01 -2.55 1.09
N GLU A 66 -17.15 -2.79 1.72
CA GLU A 66 -18.24 -3.62 1.19
C GLU A 66 -19.60 -2.96 1.38
N GLY A 67 -20.47 -3.09 0.38
CA GLY A 67 -21.83 -2.56 0.40
C GLY A 67 -21.91 -1.04 0.18
N GLY A 68 -20.91 -0.46 -0.49
CA GLY A 68 -20.93 0.95 -0.87
C GLY A 68 -22.03 1.26 -1.89
N ARG A 69 -22.29 2.55 -2.10
CA ARG A 69 -23.32 3.02 -3.04
C ARG A 69 -22.82 2.99 -4.48
N LEU A 70 -21.56 3.38 -4.68
CA LEU A 70 -20.87 3.35 -5.97
C LEU A 70 -19.99 2.11 -6.07
N LEU A 71 -19.31 1.76 -4.98
CA LEU A 71 -18.40 0.63 -4.87
C LEU A 71 -19.08 -0.50 -4.11
N GLU A 72 -19.67 -1.46 -4.83
CA GLU A 72 -20.24 -2.68 -4.22
C GLU A 72 -19.19 -3.38 -3.33
N LYS A 73 -17.95 -3.46 -3.83
CA LYS A 73 -16.79 -3.96 -3.10
C LYS A 73 -15.50 -3.32 -3.60
N ALA A 74 -14.63 -2.90 -2.70
CA ALA A 74 -13.33 -2.33 -3.01
C ALA A 74 -12.26 -2.80 -2.01
N ALA A 75 -11.03 -2.98 -2.48
CA ALA A 75 -9.92 -3.34 -1.62
C ALA A 75 -8.59 -2.72 -2.08
N ALA A 76 -7.77 -2.28 -1.12
CA ALA A 76 -6.40 -1.86 -1.37
C ALA A 76 -5.47 -2.48 -0.33
N ASN A 77 -4.55 -3.35 -0.77
CA ASN A 77 -3.58 -4.01 0.09
C ASN A 77 -2.21 -3.35 -0.01
N THR A 78 -1.53 -3.22 1.12
CA THR A 78 -0.08 -2.97 1.16
C THR A 78 0.62 -4.15 1.82
N THR A 79 1.73 -4.59 1.23
CA THR A 79 2.55 -5.68 1.78
C THR A 79 4.02 -5.31 1.63
N VAL A 80 4.79 -5.53 2.69
CA VAL A 80 6.24 -5.39 2.73
C VAL A 80 6.83 -6.73 3.15
N VAL A 81 7.51 -7.39 2.22
CA VAL A 81 8.19 -8.68 2.46
C VAL A 81 9.70 -8.43 2.49
N ARG A 82 10.39 -9.05 3.45
CA ARG A 82 11.84 -9.14 3.50
C ARG A 82 12.24 -10.61 3.56
N GLY A 83 13.24 -10.98 2.77
CA GLY A 83 13.71 -12.35 2.69
C GLY A 83 14.68 -12.53 1.54
N THR A 84 15.16 -13.75 1.38
CA THR A 84 16.03 -14.12 0.27
C THR A 84 15.17 -14.59 -0.90
N LEU A 85 15.45 -14.07 -2.10
CA LEU A 85 14.76 -14.50 -3.32
C LEU A 85 15.14 -15.95 -3.63
N SER A 86 14.16 -16.84 -3.74
CA SER A 86 14.43 -18.21 -4.18
C SER A 86 14.83 -18.22 -5.65
N ALA A 87 15.63 -19.22 -6.07
CA ALA A 87 16.06 -19.35 -7.46
C ALA A 87 14.88 -19.42 -8.45
N ALA A 88 13.74 -20.00 -8.04
CA ALA A 88 12.52 -20.05 -8.85
C ALA A 88 11.79 -18.69 -8.99
N ARG A 89 12.06 -17.71 -8.12
CA ARG A 89 11.48 -16.35 -8.15
C ARG A 89 12.41 -15.32 -8.80
N ALA A 90 13.61 -15.74 -9.21
CA ALA A 90 14.66 -14.90 -9.79
C ALA A 90 14.74 -15.00 -11.32
N GLN A 91 13.90 -15.83 -11.95
CA GLN A 91 13.82 -16.05 -13.40
C GLN A 91 12.63 -15.28 -13.96
#